data_AF-A0A554IQA1-F1
#
_entry.id   AF-A0A554IQA1-F1
#
_cell.length_a   1.000
_cell.length_b   1.000
_cell.length_c   1.000
_cell.angle_alpha   90.00
_cell.angle_beta   90.00
_cell.angle_gamma   90.00
#
_symmetry.space_group_name_H-M   'P 1'
#
loop_
_entity.id
_entity.type
_entity.pdbx_description
1 polymer ?
#
loop_
_entity_poly.entity_id
_entity_poly.type
_entity_poly.pdbx_seq_one_letter_code
_entity_poly.pdbx_strand_id
1 'polypeptide(L)'
;MSWPPITMATQHPDNAGAPWWGGSPFISTQEEIQELITLLQDFPIDEYMWDWEGKYVDESVGEKLFSRAPAFFRRHPLGKDKFLTYRIPAFDGGKMHRMARAFMNVLSLSDLARDVGMPGPPVTEMFLPLTTSARQPLKVRDAFEEIAGYHRSVFHRKKRADRDLMDRFTVTPLVEDVSSLFGIEKIVRPYWGAMWKKHRKPMARGQRVFLARSDPALNSGLVPAVLAVKSALSTVHRVGEDLGFRVYPILGTGSLPFRGSVNPTYLDTFLTQYAGTRTYSIQSAFRYDYPQAQVRSALERIRTEAPRRKLQLVSQPDDRRLRALAGLFFHFWKPTVEALAPLINRVASGVPPRRERLQHIGLFGYSRGVGRVKLPRAIGFTAALYSIGIPPELIATGRGLRSARERGMMDLLRQYYPALEADLTHAGKFFNRENLRMLAKEKRVFRDIENDVRGIEEVLGITLGPAKSHHLIHRNITSTILQRIRSGMGEEMLQRDIVEAAVIRKSLG
;
A
#
# COMPACT_ATOMS: atom_id res chain seq x y z
N MET A 1 12.77 -17.62 -15.67
CA MET A 1 13.03 -16.24 -15.19
C MET A 1 11.91 -15.87 -14.23
N SER A 2 12.24 -15.38 -13.02
CA SER A 2 11.26 -15.03 -11.97
C SER A 2 10.68 -13.61 -12.12
N TRP A 3 11.14 -12.84 -13.12
CA TRP A 3 10.63 -11.51 -13.40
C TRP A 3 9.36 -11.56 -14.29
N PRO A 4 8.33 -10.77 -13.98
CA PRO A 4 8.24 -9.87 -12.83
C PRO A 4 7.83 -10.62 -11.54
N PRO A 5 8.32 -10.15 -10.38
CA PRO A 5 7.98 -10.72 -9.06
C PRO A 5 6.48 -10.65 -8.79
N ILE A 6 5.98 -11.57 -7.95
CA ILE A 6 4.54 -11.66 -7.66
C ILE A 6 4.24 -11.25 -6.21
N THR A 7 5.07 -11.65 -5.26
CA THR A 7 4.90 -11.33 -3.84
C THR A 7 6.02 -10.39 -3.38
N MET A 8 5.63 -9.19 -2.92
CA MET A 8 6.58 -8.15 -2.50
C MET A 8 6.43 -7.82 -1.02
N ALA A 9 7.40 -8.21 -0.19
CA ALA A 9 7.46 -7.77 1.21
C ALA A 9 7.72 -6.27 1.30
N THR A 10 7.13 -5.61 2.31
CA THR A 10 7.28 -4.17 2.51
C THR A 10 7.44 -3.80 3.98
N GLN A 11 8.02 -2.64 4.26
CA GLN A 11 8.29 -2.14 5.62
C GLN A 11 7.14 -1.28 6.20
N HIS A 12 5.89 -1.66 5.88
CA HIS A 12 4.72 -0.98 6.46
C HIS A 12 4.57 -1.33 7.95
N PRO A 13 4.30 -0.36 8.84
CA PRO A 13 4.20 -0.56 10.29
C PRO A 13 2.78 -0.98 10.71
N ASP A 14 2.16 -1.90 9.98
CA ASP A 14 0.75 -2.27 10.15
C ASP A 14 0.51 -3.49 11.04
N ASN A 15 1.57 -4.16 11.53
CA ASN A 15 1.45 -5.33 12.40
C ASN A 15 0.96 -4.99 13.80
N ALA A 16 0.09 -5.84 14.35
CA ALA A 16 -0.35 -5.75 15.73
C ALA A 16 0.65 -6.43 16.68
N GLY A 17 1.01 -7.68 16.38
CA GLY A 17 1.90 -8.54 17.15
C GLY A 17 3.36 -8.52 16.70
N ALA A 18 4.18 -9.30 17.38
CA ALA A 18 5.60 -9.47 17.07
C ALA A 18 5.82 -10.45 15.90
N PRO A 19 6.85 -10.22 15.06
CA PRO A 19 7.28 -11.24 14.12
C PRO A 19 7.76 -12.49 14.86
N TRP A 20 7.58 -13.68 14.27
CA TRP A 20 7.98 -14.95 14.91
C TRP A 20 9.50 -15.08 15.15
N TRP A 21 10.30 -14.29 14.44
CA TRP A 21 11.76 -14.26 14.53
C TRP A 21 12.29 -13.18 15.47
N GLY A 22 11.42 -12.34 16.06
CA GLY A 22 11.80 -11.21 16.90
C GLY A 22 11.08 -11.19 18.25
N GLY A 23 11.66 -10.51 19.24
CA GLY A 23 11.10 -10.39 20.59
C GLY A 23 10.12 -9.22 20.79
N SER A 24 9.95 -8.36 19.78
CA SER A 24 9.17 -7.12 19.88
C SER A 24 8.30 -6.88 18.64
N PRO A 25 7.07 -6.32 18.79
CA PRO A 25 6.27 -5.81 17.68
C PRO A 25 6.94 -4.66 16.91
N PHE A 26 7.86 -3.93 17.55
CA PHE A 26 8.64 -2.90 16.90
C PHE A 26 9.85 -3.53 16.20
N ILE A 27 9.97 -3.29 14.90
CA ILE A 27 11.12 -3.74 14.10
C ILE A 27 12.02 -2.52 13.87
N SER A 28 13.19 -2.54 14.50
CA SER A 28 14.23 -1.51 14.37
C SER A 28 14.92 -1.57 13.02
N THR A 29 15.59 -0.48 12.61
CA THR A 29 16.34 -0.45 11.34
C THR A 29 17.44 -1.51 11.28
N GLN A 30 18.06 -1.87 12.41
CA GLN A 30 19.09 -2.92 12.45
C GLN A 30 18.52 -4.33 12.19
N GLU A 31 17.28 -4.57 12.60
CA GLU A 31 16.59 -5.86 12.42
C GLU A 31 16.09 -6.06 10.99
N GLU A 32 15.91 -5.01 10.19
CA GLU A 32 15.32 -5.11 8.85
C GLU A 32 16.18 -5.90 7.85
N ILE A 33 17.50 -5.92 8.05
CA ILE A 33 18.39 -6.76 7.27
C ILE A 33 18.10 -8.23 7.56
N GLN A 34 17.96 -8.58 8.85
CA GLN A 34 17.63 -9.95 9.24
C GLN A 34 16.22 -10.31 8.77
N GLU A 35 15.26 -9.40 8.92
CA GLU A 35 13.91 -9.56 8.39
C GLU A 35 13.93 -9.90 6.90
N LEU A 36 14.65 -9.11 6.09
CA LEU A 36 14.73 -9.32 4.64
C LEU A 36 15.27 -10.72 4.34
N ILE A 37 16.38 -11.11 4.95
CA ILE A 37 17.00 -12.43 4.74
C ILE A 37 16.02 -13.54 5.12
N THR A 38 15.47 -13.48 6.34
CA THR A 38 14.50 -14.46 6.87
C THR A 38 13.31 -14.61 5.93
N LEU A 39 12.75 -13.50 5.43
CA LEU A 39 11.58 -13.56 4.55
C LEU A 39 11.86 -14.13 3.16
N LEU A 40 13.01 -13.79 2.56
CA LEU A 40 13.38 -14.33 1.25
C LEU A 40 13.74 -15.82 1.30
N GLN A 41 14.27 -16.28 2.43
CA GLN A 41 14.62 -17.68 2.69
C GLN A 41 13.40 -18.51 3.06
N ASP A 42 12.62 -18.05 4.03
CA ASP A 42 11.61 -18.87 4.68
C ASP A 42 10.26 -18.79 3.97
N PHE A 43 9.95 -17.71 3.27
CA PHE A 43 8.64 -17.52 2.65
C PHE A 43 8.71 -17.45 1.12
N PRO A 44 7.61 -17.79 0.41
CA PRO A 44 7.46 -17.55 -1.03
C PRO A 44 7.34 -16.05 -1.35
N ILE A 45 8.39 -15.29 -1.03
CA ILE A 45 8.53 -13.85 -1.31
C ILE A 45 9.56 -13.69 -2.41
N ASP A 46 9.16 -13.00 -3.49
CA ASP A 46 10.00 -12.78 -4.66
C ASP A 46 10.78 -11.45 -4.57
N GLU A 47 10.19 -10.44 -3.93
CA GLU A 47 10.70 -9.07 -3.88
C GLU A 47 10.64 -8.49 -2.46
N TYR A 48 11.60 -7.65 -2.10
CA TYR A 48 11.56 -6.83 -0.88
C TYR A 48 11.68 -5.35 -1.25
N MET A 49 10.71 -4.54 -0.83
CA MET A 49 10.73 -3.10 -1.02
C MET A 49 11.45 -2.41 0.16
N TRP A 50 12.57 -1.76 -0.13
CA TRP A 50 13.37 -1.02 0.85
C TRP A 50 12.93 0.47 0.87
N ASP A 51 12.40 0.92 2.00
CA ASP A 51 11.82 2.25 2.18
C ASP A 51 12.89 3.31 2.47
N TRP A 52 13.31 4.06 1.44
CA TRP A 52 14.18 5.24 1.54
C TRP A 52 13.40 6.54 1.78
N GLU A 53 12.07 6.53 1.67
CA GLU A 53 11.21 7.71 1.84
C GLU A 53 11.00 8.02 3.33
N GLY A 54 10.58 7.00 4.08
CA GLY A 54 9.86 7.19 5.34
C GLY A 54 10.67 7.06 6.62
N LYS A 55 11.99 6.82 6.55
CA LYS A 55 12.86 6.54 7.72
C LYS A 55 14.33 6.88 7.45
N TYR A 56 15.16 6.80 8.50
CA TYR A 56 16.60 6.69 8.36
C TYR A 56 16.94 5.27 7.92
N VAL A 57 17.53 5.14 6.74
CA VAL A 57 17.71 3.87 6.06
C VAL A 57 19.11 3.31 6.33
N ASP A 58 19.22 1.99 6.47
CA ASP A 58 20.52 1.33 6.44
C ASP A 58 21.05 1.32 5.00
N GLU A 59 21.99 2.22 4.72
CA GLU A 59 22.60 2.35 3.39
C GLU A 59 23.49 1.14 3.07
N SER A 60 24.00 0.41 4.08
CA SER A 60 24.85 -0.78 3.89
C SER A 60 24.07 -2.07 3.63
N VAL A 61 22.84 -1.96 3.11
CA VAL A 61 21.95 -3.10 2.88
C VAL A 61 22.61 -4.17 2.02
N GLY A 62 23.24 -3.78 0.90
CA GLY A 62 23.84 -4.72 -0.02
C GLY A 62 25.03 -5.50 0.57
N GLU A 63 25.95 -4.79 1.21
CA GLU A 63 27.12 -5.34 1.90
C GLU A 63 26.69 -6.34 2.97
N LYS A 64 25.71 -5.97 3.80
CA LYS A 64 25.22 -6.82 4.88
C LYS A 64 24.48 -8.03 4.36
N LEU A 65 23.73 -7.93 3.26
CA LEU A 65 23.06 -9.08 2.64
C LEU A 65 24.08 -10.10 2.12
N PHE A 66 25.10 -9.65 1.37
CA PHE A 66 26.13 -10.54 0.85
C PHE A 66 27.04 -11.10 1.94
N SER A 67 27.29 -10.36 3.01
CA SER A 67 28.10 -10.81 4.16
C SER A 67 27.34 -11.81 5.04
N ARG A 68 26.07 -11.55 5.37
CA ARG A 68 25.28 -12.38 6.30
C ARG A 68 24.68 -13.63 5.67
N ALA A 69 24.39 -13.61 4.36
CA ALA A 69 23.79 -14.75 3.67
C ALA A 69 24.44 -15.05 2.28
N PRO A 70 25.78 -15.20 2.19
CA PRO A 70 26.49 -15.32 0.92
C PRO A 70 26.04 -16.54 0.10
N ALA A 71 25.89 -17.70 0.74
CA ALA A 71 25.49 -18.93 0.07
C ALA A 71 24.06 -18.84 -0.53
N PHE A 72 23.17 -18.13 0.16
CA PHE A 72 21.80 -17.91 -0.31
C PHE A 72 21.79 -17.01 -1.54
N PHE A 73 22.44 -15.83 -1.49
CA PHE A 73 22.42 -14.88 -2.60
C PHE A 73 23.27 -15.34 -3.80
N ARG A 74 24.25 -16.23 -3.63
CA ARG A 74 24.88 -16.94 -4.76
C ARG A 74 23.90 -17.84 -5.51
N ARG A 75 23.03 -18.55 -4.77
CA ARG A 75 22.02 -19.47 -5.33
C ARG A 75 20.80 -18.73 -5.88
N HIS A 76 20.43 -17.64 -5.21
CA HIS A 76 19.27 -16.81 -5.51
C HIS A 76 19.69 -15.34 -5.71
N PRO A 77 20.38 -15.00 -6.82
CA PRO A 77 20.94 -13.67 -7.02
C PRO A 77 19.89 -12.57 -7.04
N LEU A 78 20.19 -11.46 -6.35
CA LEU A 78 19.39 -10.23 -6.43
C LEU A 78 19.40 -9.68 -7.86
N GLY A 79 18.25 -9.15 -8.29
CA GLY A 79 18.04 -8.60 -9.63
C GLY A 79 17.82 -9.67 -10.73
N LYS A 80 17.90 -10.96 -10.38
CA LYS A 80 17.69 -12.08 -11.32
C LYS A 80 16.66 -13.09 -10.81
N ASP A 81 16.81 -13.54 -9.56
CA ASP A 81 15.91 -14.53 -8.95
C ASP A 81 15.07 -13.90 -7.84
N LYS A 82 15.71 -13.21 -6.89
CA LYS A 82 15.07 -12.35 -5.89
C LYS A 82 15.25 -10.89 -6.27
N PHE A 83 14.39 -10.01 -5.76
CA PHE A 83 14.42 -8.60 -6.12
C PHE A 83 14.50 -7.70 -4.87
N LEU A 84 15.38 -6.71 -4.93
CA LEU A 84 15.44 -5.61 -3.97
C LEU A 84 15.07 -4.33 -4.73
N THR A 85 14.05 -3.61 -4.27
CA THR A 85 13.51 -2.45 -4.98
C THR A 85 13.39 -1.27 -4.02
N TYR A 86 13.88 -0.10 -4.42
CA TYR A 86 13.93 1.07 -3.54
C TYR A 86 12.69 1.93 -3.69
N ARG A 87 11.95 2.17 -2.60
CA ARG A 87 10.94 3.24 -2.54
C ARG A 87 11.64 4.53 -2.16
N ILE A 88 11.91 5.37 -3.15
CA ILE A 88 12.66 6.62 -2.98
C ILE A 88 11.75 7.75 -2.47
N PRO A 89 12.31 8.84 -1.91
CA PRO A 89 11.55 10.04 -1.60
C PRO A 89 10.86 10.62 -2.86
N ALA A 90 9.77 11.34 -2.66
CA ALA A 90 9.15 12.12 -3.73
C ALA A 90 10.15 13.15 -4.30
N PHE A 91 10.05 13.42 -5.60
CA PHE A 91 10.99 14.27 -6.32
C PHE A 91 10.29 15.41 -7.07
N ASP A 92 10.66 16.64 -6.75
CA ASP A 92 10.25 17.85 -7.46
C ASP A 92 11.42 18.58 -8.15
N GLY A 93 12.67 18.20 -7.85
CA GLY A 93 13.90 18.78 -8.38
C GLY A 93 14.62 19.74 -7.44
N GLY A 94 14.07 20.06 -6.25
CA GLY A 94 14.62 21.12 -5.39
C GLY A 94 15.61 20.66 -4.30
N LYS A 95 15.45 19.45 -3.73
CA LYS A 95 16.30 18.96 -2.62
C LYS A 95 16.61 17.47 -2.74
N MET A 96 17.85 17.16 -3.11
CA MET A 96 18.27 15.82 -3.53
C MET A 96 18.90 14.96 -2.44
N HIS A 97 19.17 15.46 -1.23
CA HIS A 97 20.10 14.79 -0.31
C HIS A 97 19.83 13.30 -0.07
N ARG A 98 18.57 12.90 0.20
CA ARG A 98 18.23 11.48 0.39
C ARG A 98 18.16 10.69 -0.92
N MET A 99 17.72 11.33 -2.00
CA MET A 99 17.67 10.70 -3.32
C MET A 99 19.06 10.41 -3.87
N ALA A 100 20.00 11.34 -3.69
CA ALA A 100 21.40 11.18 -4.07
C ALA A 100 22.05 9.98 -3.35
N ARG A 101 21.76 9.78 -2.06
CA ARG A 101 22.22 8.60 -1.33
C ARG A 101 21.65 7.31 -1.90
N ALA A 102 20.36 7.27 -2.22
CA ALA A 102 19.74 6.11 -2.87
C ALA A 102 20.37 5.81 -4.25
N PHE A 103 20.67 6.84 -5.05
CA PHE A 103 21.31 6.70 -6.36
C PHE A 103 22.72 6.13 -6.23
N MET A 104 23.56 6.75 -5.40
CA MET A 104 24.92 6.29 -5.13
C MET A 104 24.93 4.88 -4.57
N ASN A 105 23.95 4.53 -3.74
CA ASN A 105 23.84 3.20 -3.19
C ASN A 105 23.53 2.14 -4.26
N VAL A 106 22.62 2.41 -5.20
CA VAL A 106 22.37 1.49 -6.33
C VAL A 106 23.61 1.28 -7.19
N LEU A 107 24.38 2.35 -7.44
CA LEU A 107 25.61 2.30 -8.23
C LEU A 107 26.71 1.51 -7.49
N SER A 108 26.99 1.86 -6.24
CA SER A 108 27.99 1.19 -5.41
C SER A 108 27.66 -0.29 -5.18
N LEU A 109 26.39 -0.63 -4.98
CA LEU A 109 25.96 -2.02 -4.86
C LEU A 109 26.12 -2.80 -6.18
N SER A 110 25.92 -2.14 -7.33
CA SER A 110 26.21 -2.75 -8.62
C SER A 110 27.71 -3.02 -8.84
N ASP A 111 28.58 -2.22 -8.24
CA ASP A 111 30.04 -2.43 -8.28
C ASP A 111 30.43 -3.59 -7.38
N LEU A 112 30.00 -3.56 -6.12
CA LEU A 112 30.24 -4.61 -5.15
C LEU A 112 29.79 -5.97 -5.69
N ALA A 113 28.60 -6.02 -6.31
CA ALA A 113 28.08 -7.23 -6.93
C ALA A 113 29.02 -7.79 -8.02
N ARG A 114 29.64 -6.93 -8.83
CA ARG A 114 30.62 -7.36 -9.84
C ARG A 114 31.90 -7.87 -9.17
N ASP A 115 32.40 -7.17 -8.16
CA ASP A 115 33.64 -7.53 -7.46
C ASP A 115 33.54 -8.88 -6.75
N VAL A 116 32.37 -9.20 -6.19
CA VAL A 116 32.11 -10.51 -5.54
C VAL A 116 31.56 -11.57 -6.51
N GLY A 117 31.54 -11.29 -7.81
CA GLY A 117 31.19 -12.25 -8.86
C GLY A 117 29.70 -12.58 -9.00
N MET A 118 28.79 -11.68 -8.62
CA MET A 118 27.35 -11.84 -8.85
C MET A 118 27.00 -11.67 -10.34
N PRO A 119 25.94 -12.34 -10.83
CA PRO A 119 25.61 -12.38 -12.27
C PRO A 119 24.93 -11.11 -12.83
N GLY A 120 24.73 -10.07 -12.03
CA GLY A 120 24.07 -8.84 -12.46
C GLY A 120 23.85 -7.82 -11.32
N PRO A 121 23.32 -6.63 -11.64
CA PRO A 121 23.04 -5.57 -10.69
C PRO A 121 21.94 -5.98 -9.69
N PRO A 122 22.17 -5.85 -8.37
CA PRO A 122 21.20 -6.28 -7.35
C PRO A 122 19.89 -5.47 -7.33
N VAL A 123 19.97 -4.17 -7.65
CA VAL A 123 18.85 -3.23 -7.65
C VAL A 123 18.73 -2.62 -9.05
N THR A 124 17.57 -2.79 -9.67
CA THR A 124 17.31 -2.28 -11.05
C THR A 124 16.00 -1.50 -11.15
N GLU A 125 15.36 -1.19 -10.03
CA GLU A 125 14.08 -0.51 -10.01
C GLU A 125 13.96 0.40 -8.80
N MET A 126 13.32 1.55 -9.00
CA MET A 126 12.93 2.48 -7.94
C MET A 126 11.44 2.81 -8.04
N PHE A 127 10.71 2.78 -6.93
CA PHE A 127 9.34 3.28 -6.84
C PHE A 127 9.33 4.75 -6.45
N LEU A 128 8.69 5.57 -7.27
CA LEU A 128 8.54 7.00 -7.05
C LEU A 128 7.14 7.33 -6.49
N PRO A 129 7.00 7.60 -5.18
CA PRO A 129 5.71 7.95 -4.57
C PRO A 129 5.21 9.32 -5.05
N LEU A 130 3.94 9.61 -4.76
CA LEU A 130 3.27 10.86 -5.07
C LEU A 130 3.39 11.26 -6.55
N THR A 131 3.35 10.28 -7.44
CA THR A 131 3.44 10.53 -8.89
C THR A 131 2.08 10.98 -9.42
N THR A 132 2.03 12.22 -9.90
CA THR A 132 0.86 12.85 -10.53
C THR A 132 1.12 13.26 -11.98
N SER A 133 2.37 13.17 -12.45
CA SER A 133 2.73 13.49 -13.83
C SER A 133 3.87 12.63 -14.36
N ALA A 134 3.92 12.43 -15.67
CA ALA A 134 5.01 11.72 -16.35
C ALA A 134 6.38 12.40 -16.22
N ARG A 135 6.40 13.72 -15.97
CA ARG A 135 7.64 14.48 -15.81
C ARG A 135 8.43 14.04 -14.59
N GLN A 136 7.77 13.64 -13.51
CA GLN A 136 8.43 13.22 -12.26
C GLN A 136 9.34 11.99 -12.46
N PRO A 137 8.85 10.82 -12.95
CA PRO A 137 9.72 9.67 -13.18
C PRO A 137 10.75 9.88 -14.29
N LEU A 138 10.46 10.71 -15.30
CA LEU A 138 11.46 11.11 -16.30
C LEU A 138 12.63 11.87 -15.66
N LYS A 139 12.34 12.89 -14.85
CA LYS A 139 13.38 13.68 -14.17
C LYS A 139 14.22 12.83 -13.22
N VAL A 140 13.61 11.90 -12.48
CA VAL A 140 14.36 10.96 -11.62
C VAL A 140 15.31 10.11 -12.46
N ARG A 141 14.86 9.61 -13.60
CA ARG A 141 15.69 8.82 -14.49
C ARG A 141 16.83 9.64 -15.10
N ASP A 142 16.54 10.81 -15.64
CA ASP A 142 17.54 11.70 -16.23
C ASP A 142 18.62 12.04 -15.18
N ALA A 143 18.22 12.35 -13.94
CA ALA A 143 19.13 12.60 -12.83
C ALA A 143 19.95 11.36 -12.44
N PHE A 144 19.35 10.16 -12.42
CA PHE A 144 20.10 8.93 -12.16
C PHE A 144 21.15 8.67 -13.25
N GLU A 145 20.80 8.89 -14.52
CA GLU A 145 21.72 8.73 -15.65
C GLU A 145 22.91 9.70 -15.57
N GLU A 146 22.66 10.95 -15.17
CA GLU A 146 23.71 11.95 -14.93
C GLU A 146 24.65 11.52 -13.78
N ILE A 147 24.10 11.16 -12.62
CA ILE A 147 24.88 10.73 -11.45
C ILE A 147 25.70 9.46 -11.74
N ALA A 148 25.14 8.51 -12.47
CA ALA A 148 25.88 7.33 -12.91
C ALA A 148 27.03 7.67 -13.87
N GLY A 149 26.83 8.68 -14.73
CA GLY A 149 27.88 9.24 -15.58
C GLY A 149 29.06 9.78 -14.76
N TYR A 150 28.77 10.58 -13.72
CA TYR A 150 29.78 11.07 -12.78
C TYR A 150 30.47 9.94 -12.02
N HIS A 151 29.70 9.04 -11.42
CA HIS A 151 30.22 7.86 -10.73
C HIS A 151 31.20 7.08 -11.61
N ARG A 152 30.83 6.83 -12.87
CA ARG A 152 31.71 6.16 -13.83
C ARG A 152 32.98 6.94 -14.12
N SER A 153 32.92 8.26 -14.29
CA SER A 153 34.11 9.08 -14.56
C SER A 153 35.12 9.10 -13.39
N VAL A 154 34.64 8.94 -12.16
CA VAL A 154 35.47 9.00 -10.95
C VAL A 154 35.99 7.62 -10.56
N PHE A 155 35.13 6.59 -10.54
CA PHE A 155 35.44 5.29 -9.94
C PHE A 155 35.73 4.17 -10.95
N HIS A 156 35.63 4.43 -12.27
CA HIS A 156 35.84 3.40 -13.28
C HIS A 156 36.81 3.81 -14.40
N ARG A 157 37.77 2.92 -14.67
CA ARG A 157 38.68 3.07 -15.82
C ARG A 157 38.04 2.71 -17.16
N LYS A 158 36.95 1.92 -17.16
CA LYS A 158 36.29 1.39 -18.37
C LYS A 158 34.93 2.07 -18.61
N LYS A 159 34.71 2.55 -19.85
CA LYS A 159 33.48 3.25 -20.27
C LYS A 159 32.16 2.44 -20.17
N ARG A 160 32.20 1.12 -19.94
CA ARG A 160 31.01 0.23 -19.96
C ARG A 160 30.68 -0.42 -18.61
N ALA A 161 31.28 0.06 -17.53
CA ALA A 161 31.16 -0.56 -16.20
C ALA A 161 29.70 -0.66 -15.69
N ASP A 162 28.85 0.28 -16.06
CA ASP A 162 27.46 0.44 -15.61
C ASP A 162 26.41 0.04 -16.67
N ARG A 163 26.84 -0.47 -17.83
CA ARG A 163 25.93 -0.69 -18.98
C ARG A 163 24.81 -1.68 -18.67
N ASP A 164 25.09 -2.76 -17.96
CA ASP A 164 24.07 -3.78 -17.61
C ASP A 164 23.01 -3.21 -16.64
N LEU A 165 23.43 -2.36 -15.69
CA LEU A 165 22.51 -1.64 -14.81
C LEU A 165 21.63 -0.69 -15.63
N MET A 166 22.22 0.13 -16.50
CA MET A 166 21.45 1.09 -17.32
C MET A 166 20.49 0.44 -18.30
N ASP A 167 20.86 -0.71 -18.86
CA ASP A 167 20.01 -1.51 -19.74
C ASP A 167 18.80 -2.13 -19.01
N ARG A 168 18.79 -2.12 -17.67
CA ARG A 168 17.72 -2.71 -16.83
C ARG A 168 17.01 -1.71 -15.93
N PHE A 169 17.64 -0.60 -15.59
CA PHE A 169 17.15 0.35 -14.62
C PHE A 169 15.81 0.95 -15.05
N THR A 170 14.82 1.01 -14.16
CA THR A 170 13.54 1.69 -14.38
C THR A 170 13.06 2.44 -13.16
N VAL A 171 12.28 3.51 -13.38
CA VAL A 171 11.57 4.24 -12.32
C VAL A 171 10.09 3.93 -12.46
N THR A 172 9.53 3.20 -11.51
CA THR A 172 8.13 2.80 -11.53
C THR A 172 7.29 3.83 -10.78
N PRO A 173 6.32 4.48 -11.44
CA PRO A 173 5.48 5.49 -10.80
C PRO A 173 4.55 4.83 -9.78
N LEU A 174 4.51 5.38 -8.56
CA LEU A 174 3.54 5.05 -7.52
C LEU A 174 2.48 6.16 -7.45
N VAL A 175 1.25 5.80 -7.84
CA VAL A 175 0.10 6.69 -7.95
C VAL A 175 -0.81 6.50 -6.74
N GLU A 176 -1.03 7.57 -5.98
CA GLU A 176 -1.55 7.52 -4.60
C GLU A 176 -2.84 8.32 -4.35
N ASP A 177 -3.43 8.91 -5.39
CA ASP A 177 -4.70 9.64 -5.29
C ASP A 177 -5.72 9.19 -6.34
N VAL A 178 -7.01 9.27 -5.99
CA VAL A 178 -8.13 8.81 -6.83
C VAL A 178 -8.17 9.54 -8.18
N SER A 179 -7.85 10.83 -8.21
CA SER A 179 -7.92 11.61 -9.45
C SER A 179 -6.85 11.19 -10.46
N SER A 180 -5.62 10.96 -9.99
CA SER A 180 -4.51 10.46 -10.81
C SER A 180 -4.68 8.99 -11.18
N LEU A 181 -5.28 8.15 -10.33
CA LEU A 181 -5.60 6.76 -10.66
C LEU A 181 -6.62 6.67 -11.80
N PHE A 182 -7.71 7.43 -11.73
CA PHE A 182 -8.63 7.54 -12.85
C PHE A 182 -7.95 8.20 -14.07
N GLY A 183 -7.08 9.19 -13.86
CA GLY A 183 -6.34 9.90 -14.92
C GLY A 183 -5.04 9.25 -15.36
N ILE A 184 -4.78 7.97 -15.03
CA ILE A 184 -3.42 7.40 -15.04
C ILE A 184 -2.75 7.40 -16.41
N GLU A 185 -3.54 7.37 -17.49
CA GLU A 185 -3.04 7.48 -18.86
C GLU A 185 -2.17 8.71 -19.07
N LYS A 186 -2.52 9.84 -18.44
CA LYS A 186 -1.75 11.10 -18.50
C LYS A 186 -0.36 11.00 -17.89
N ILE A 187 -0.12 9.96 -17.07
CA ILE A 187 1.16 9.65 -16.46
C ILE A 187 1.87 8.60 -17.30
N VAL A 188 1.25 7.43 -17.50
CA VAL A 188 1.96 6.26 -18.05
C VAL A 188 2.23 6.37 -19.55
N ARG A 189 1.28 6.88 -20.35
CA ARG A 189 1.46 6.94 -21.81
C ARG A 189 2.62 7.86 -22.22
N PRO A 190 2.70 9.12 -21.76
CA PRO A 190 3.84 9.97 -22.08
C PRO A 190 5.15 9.47 -21.45
N TYR A 191 5.12 8.92 -20.24
CA TYR A 191 6.31 8.37 -19.60
C TYR A 191 6.89 7.21 -20.41
N TRP A 192 6.08 6.18 -20.65
CA TRP A 192 6.50 4.99 -21.38
C TRP A 192 6.81 5.27 -22.85
N GLY A 193 6.09 6.19 -23.50
CA GLY A 193 6.41 6.62 -24.86
C GLY A 193 7.80 7.28 -24.96
N ALA A 194 8.17 8.13 -23.99
CA ALA A 194 9.51 8.71 -23.93
C ALA A 194 10.58 7.65 -23.62
N MET A 195 10.29 6.73 -22.69
CA MET A 195 11.16 5.62 -22.36
C MET A 195 11.40 4.67 -23.53
N TRP A 196 10.37 4.37 -24.34
CA TRP A 196 10.49 3.53 -25.53
C TRP A 196 11.46 4.13 -26.55
N LYS A 197 11.38 5.45 -26.76
CA LYS A 197 12.25 6.17 -27.70
C LYS A 197 13.71 6.20 -27.23
N LYS A 198 13.95 6.47 -25.94
CA LYS A 198 15.31 6.64 -25.38
C LYS A 198 15.97 5.33 -24.92
N HIS A 199 15.18 4.36 -24.44
CA HIS A 199 15.67 3.18 -23.70
C HIS A 199 14.89 1.90 -24.06
N ARG A 200 15.12 1.38 -25.27
CA ARG A 200 14.39 0.20 -25.79
C ARG A 200 14.57 -1.07 -24.95
N LYS A 201 15.76 -1.32 -24.41
CA LYS A 201 16.06 -2.56 -23.65
C LYS A 201 15.26 -2.67 -22.33
N PRO A 202 15.27 -1.66 -21.44
CA PRO A 202 14.39 -1.66 -20.27
C PRO A 202 12.91 -1.79 -20.62
N MET A 203 12.50 -1.34 -21.80
CA MET A 203 11.10 -1.43 -22.22
C MET A 203 10.72 -2.81 -22.75
N ALA A 204 11.63 -3.51 -23.43
CA ALA A 204 11.40 -4.84 -23.98
C ALA A 204 11.10 -5.91 -22.92
N ARG A 205 11.57 -5.74 -21.67
CA ARG A 205 11.17 -6.63 -20.57
C ARG A 205 9.68 -6.48 -20.23
N GLY A 206 9.09 -5.31 -20.48
CA GLY A 206 7.75 -4.89 -20.05
C GLY A 206 7.84 -3.94 -18.85
N GLN A 207 6.73 -3.27 -18.52
CA GLN A 207 6.72 -2.14 -17.59
C GLN A 207 5.83 -2.38 -16.37
N ARG A 208 6.23 -1.82 -15.23
CA ARG A 208 5.46 -1.85 -13.98
C ARG A 208 4.85 -0.48 -13.71
N VAL A 209 3.78 -0.47 -12.92
CA VAL A 209 3.11 0.72 -12.40
C VAL A 209 2.54 0.35 -11.04
N PHE A 210 2.72 1.22 -10.06
CA PHE A 210 2.33 0.94 -8.68
C PHE A 210 1.08 1.73 -8.32
N LEU A 211 -0.01 1.01 -8.06
CA LEU A 211 -1.32 1.55 -7.69
C LEU A 211 -1.50 1.41 -6.18
N ALA A 212 -1.64 2.53 -5.45
CA ALA A 212 -1.93 2.45 -4.02
C ALA A 212 -3.41 2.15 -3.74
N ARG A 213 -3.70 1.52 -2.60
CA ARG A 213 -5.07 1.43 -2.05
C ARG A 213 -5.25 2.25 -0.78
N SER A 214 -4.24 2.27 0.09
CA SER A 214 -4.35 2.87 1.43
C SER A 214 -4.56 4.39 1.42
N ASP A 215 -3.67 5.16 0.81
CA ASP A 215 -3.80 6.62 0.75
C ASP A 215 -5.04 7.07 -0.06
N PRO A 216 -5.39 6.46 -1.23
CA PRO A 216 -6.66 6.77 -1.90
C PRO A 216 -7.89 6.54 -1.03
N ALA A 217 -7.92 5.45 -0.25
CA ALA A 217 -9.05 5.15 0.63
C ALA A 217 -9.16 6.18 1.77
N LEU A 218 -8.05 6.55 2.41
CA LEU A 218 -8.03 7.63 3.40
C LEU A 218 -8.52 8.95 2.77
N ASN A 219 -8.05 9.27 1.57
CA ASN A 219 -8.31 10.56 0.94
C ASN A 219 -9.74 10.70 0.40
N SER A 220 -10.37 9.59 -0.01
CA SER A 220 -11.62 9.64 -0.77
C SER A 220 -12.68 8.61 -0.36
N GLY A 221 -12.38 7.71 0.57
CA GLY A 221 -13.26 6.64 1.01
C GLY A 221 -13.00 5.31 0.30
N LEU A 222 -13.57 4.23 0.86
CA LEU A 222 -13.35 2.85 0.40
C LEU A 222 -13.73 2.67 -1.08
N VAL A 223 -14.97 3.01 -1.43
CA VAL A 223 -15.53 2.75 -2.76
C VAL A 223 -14.79 3.54 -3.85
N PRO A 224 -14.59 4.88 -3.75
CA PRO A 224 -13.84 5.63 -4.75
C PRO A 224 -12.44 5.07 -5.02
N ALA A 225 -11.74 4.65 -3.97
CA ALA A 225 -10.40 4.08 -4.09
C ALA A 225 -10.38 2.72 -4.80
N VAL A 226 -11.39 1.87 -4.62
CA VAL A 226 -11.48 0.60 -5.36
C VAL A 226 -11.81 0.82 -6.82
N LEU A 227 -12.80 1.68 -7.11
CA LEU A 227 -13.22 1.96 -8.49
C LEU A 227 -12.10 2.63 -9.31
N ALA A 228 -11.33 3.52 -8.68
CA ALA A 228 -10.18 4.16 -9.32
C ALA A 228 -9.09 3.15 -9.71
N VAL A 229 -8.79 2.18 -8.83
CA VAL A 229 -7.85 1.08 -9.14
C VAL A 229 -8.35 0.22 -10.30
N LYS A 230 -9.65 -0.12 -10.34
CA LYS A 230 -10.25 -0.88 -11.44
C LYS A 230 -10.10 -0.17 -12.79
N SER A 231 -10.44 1.11 -12.82
CA SER A 231 -10.21 1.98 -13.98
C SER A 231 -8.72 2.01 -14.38
N ALA A 232 -7.83 2.19 -13.39
CA ALA A 232 -6.40 2.28 -13.62
C ALA A 232 -5.84 0.99 -14.25
N LEU A 233 -6.17 -0.18 -13.69
CA LEU A 233 -5.76 -1.49 -14.22
C LEU A 233 -6.19 -1.67 -15.68
N SER A 234 -7.45 -1.35 -16.00
CA SER A 234 -7.95 -1.41 -17.37
C SER A 234 -7.25 -0.43 -18.31
N THR A 235 -6.91 0.76 -17.83
CA THR A 235 -6.28 1.80 -18.63
C THR A 235 -4.82 1.49 -18.91
N VAL A 236 -4.05 1.08 -17.91
CA VAL A 236 -2.63 0.75 -18.11
C VAL A 236 -2.44 -0.48 -18.99
N HIS A 237 -3.38 -1.42 -18.96
CA HIS A 237 -3.41 -2.56 -19.88
C HIS A 237 -3.53 -2.09 -21.33
N ARG A 238 -4.56 -1.28 -21.66
CA ARG A 238 -4.75 -0.73 -23.01
C ARG A 238 -3.55 0.08 -23.49
N VAL A 239 -2.99 0.94 -22.62
CA VAL A 239 -1.80 1.72 -22.98
C VAL A 239 -0.61 0.80 -23.30
N GLY A 240 -0.46 -0.31 -22.58
CA GLY A 240 0.56 -1.31 -22.87
C GLY A 240 0.36 -1.99 -24.23
N GLU A 241 -0.88 -2.38 -24.54
CA GLU A 241 -1.25 -2.95 -25.84
C GLU A 241 -0.95 -1.97 -26.99
N ASP A 242 -1.39 -0.71 -26.86
CA ASP A 242 -1.15 0.35 -27.85
C ASP A 242 0.34 0.59 -28.11
N LEU A 243 1.17 0.51 -27.05
CA LEU A 243 2.62 0.73 -27.14
C LEU A 243 3.41 -0.54 -27.45
N GLY A 244 2.76 -1.70 -27.56
CA GLY A 244 3.37 -2.97 -27.97
C GLY A 244 4.25 -3.64 -26.91
N PHE A 245 3.99 -3.44 -25.61
CA PHE A 245 4.71 -4.15 -24.55
C PHE A 245 3.80 -4.58 -23.39
N ARG A 246 4.25 -5.59 -22.63
CA ARG A 246 3.50 -6.10 -21.48
C ARG A 246 3.59 -5.15 -20.28
N VAL A 247 2.47 -4.99 -19.58
CA VAL A 247 2.37 -4.21 -18.35
C VAL A 247 2.10 -5.13 -17.16
N TYR A 248 2.75 -4.84 -16.03
CA TYR A 248 2.74 -5.64 -14.82
C TYR A 248 2.40 -4.77 -13.61
N PRO A 249 1.11 -4.51 -13.34
CA PRO A 249 0.70 -3.65 -12.25
C PRO A 249 1.09 -4.21 -10.88
N ILE A 250 1.46 -3.31 -9.97
CA ILE A 250 1.69 -3.57 -8.55
C ILE A 250 0.54 -2.97 -7.78
N LEU A 251 -0.02 -3.70 -6.82
CA LEU A 251 -1.07 -3.19 -5.95
C LEU A 251 -0.60 -3.10 -4.50
N GLY A 252 -0.76 -1.90 -3.92
CA GLY A 252 -0.35 -1.58 -2.56
C GLY A 252 -1.47 -1.72 -1.55
N THR A 253 -1.59 -2.90 -0.95
CA THR A 253 -2.71 -3.32 -0.11
C THR A 253 -2.28 -3.68 1.31
N GLY A 254 -3.04 -3.23 2.31
CA GLY A 254 -2.98 -3.72 3.69
C GLY A 254 -3.99 -4.84 3.97
N SER A 255 -3.91 -5.43 5.16
CA SER A 255 -4.71 -6.61 5.52
C SER A 255 -6.18 -6.33 5.80
N LEU A 256 -6.50 -5.14 6.33
CA LEU A 256 -7.89 -4.73 6.58
C LEU A 256 -8.57 -4.26 5.28
N PRO A 257 -9.90 -4.43 5.15
CA PRO A 257 -10.62 -4.12 3.92
C PRO A 257 -10.42 -2.68 3.43
N PHE A 258 -10.44 -1.69 4.34
CA PHE A 258 -10.22 -0.29 4.01
C PHE A 258 -8.94 -0.05 3.21
N ARG A 259 -7.87 -0.78 3.55
CA ARG A 259 -6.55 -0.64 2.96
C ARG A 259 -6.25 -1.65 1.85
N GLY A 260 -7.18 -2.57 1.55
CA GLY A 260 -7.04 -3.49 0.41
C GLY A 260 -7.51 -4.92 0.64
N SER A 261 -7.68 -5.36 1.89
CA SER A 261 -8.18 -6.71 2.23
C SER A 261 -7.25 -7.88 1.84
N VAL A 262 -5.94 -7.66 1.66
CA VAL A 262 -5.03 -8.79 1.37
C VAL A 262 -4.73 -9.55 2.66
N ASN A 263 -5.30 -10.74 2.85
CA ASN A 263 -4.98 -11.56 4.03
C ASN A 263 -5.15 -13.07 3.77
N PRO A 264 -4.51 -13.93 4.57
CA PRO A 264 -4.53 -15.38 4.37
C PRO A 264 -5.92 -16.04 4.39
N THR A 265 -6.93 -15.37 4.96
CA THR A 265 -8.28 -15.94 5.14
C THR A 265 -9.31 -15.42 4.12
N TYR A 266 -8.89 -14.56 3.19
CA TYR A 266 -9.78 -13.84 2.27
C TYR A 266 -9.26 -13.78 0.82
N LEU A 267 -8.35 -14.68 0.46
CA LEU A 267 -7.60 -14.56 -0.80
C LEU A 267 -8.44 -14.64 -2.06
N ASP A 268 -9.42 -15.55 -2.16
CA ASP A 268 -10.17 -15.75 -3.41
C ASP A 268 -10.96 -14.50 -3.82
N THR A 269 -11.65 -13.91 -2.86
CA THR A 269 -12.39 -12.65 -3.05
C THR A 269 -11.44 -11.52 -3.41
N PHE A 270 -10.30 -11.42 -2.71
CA PHE A 270 -9.26 -10.42 -2.98
C PHE A 270 -8.66 -10.55 -4.40
N LEU A 271 -8.24 -11.75 -4.79
CA LEU A 271 -7.61 -12.01 -6.10
C LEU A 271 -8.60 -11.83 -7.25
N THR A 272 -9.90 -12.10 -7.02
CA THR A 272 -10.96 -11.81 -7.99
C THR A 272 -11.20 -10.30 -8.10
N GLN A 273 -11.25 -9.59 -6.97
CA GLN A 273 -11.41 -8.14 -6.94
C GLN A 273 -10.26 -7.42 -7.65
N TYR A 274 -9.03 -7.92 -7.59
CA TYR A 274 -7.87 -7.23 -8.19
C TYR A 274 -7.20 -8.00 -9.33
N ALA A 275 -7.97 -8.86 -10.00
CA ALA A 275 -7.54 -9.57 -11.20
C ALA A 275 -6.93 -8.61 -12.24
N GLY A 276 -5.80 -9.01 -12.84
CA GLY A 276 -4.95 -8.14 -13.68
C GLY A 276 -3.77 -7.51 -12.94
N THR A 277 -3.72 -7.58 -11.61
CA THR A 277 -2.51 -7.22 -10.85
C THR A 277 -1.46 -8.33 -10.94
N ARG A 278 -0.20 -7.95 -11.13
CA ARG A 278 0.91 -8.89 -11.21
C ARG A 278 1.66 -9.04 -9.88
N THR A 279 1.92 -7.95 -9.18
CA THR A 279 2.64 -7.96 -7.89
C THR A 279 1.75 -7.42 -6.78
N TYR A 280 1.67 -8.12 -5.65
CA TYR A 280 0.98 -7.63 -4.45
C TYR A 280 1.97 -7.26 -3.35
N SER A 281 1.74 -6.12 -2.70
CA SER A 281 2.45 -5.79 -1.47
C SER A 281 1.97 -6.70 -0.33
N ILE A 282 2.90 -7.41 0.28
CA ILE A 282 2.70 -8.25 1.46
C ILE A 282 3.25 -7.46 2.66
N GLN A 283 2.33 -6.80 3.39
CA GLN A 283 2.67 -5.91 4.50
C GLN A 283 2.95 -6.68 5.81
N SER A 284 3.35 -5.98 6.88
CA SER A 284 3.78 -6.63 8.12
C SER A 284 2.63 -7.39 8.79
N ALA A 285 1.40 -6.85 8.77
CA ALA A 285 0.27 -7.55 9.38
C ALA A 285 0.00 -8.91 8.74
N PHE A 286 0.01 -8.97 7.40
CA PHE A 286 -0.13 -10.24 6.66
C PHE A 286 0.89 -11.28 7.11
N ARG A 287 2.14 -10.85 7.34
CA ARG A 287 3.26 -11.74 7.66
C ARG A 287 3.26 -12.17 9.13
N TYR A 288 2.89 -11.27 10.05
CA TYR A 288 3.17 -11.45 11.48
C TYR A 288 1.93 -11.66 12.36
N ASP A 289 0.74 -11.25 11.90
CA ASP A 289 -0.49 -11.39 12.71
C ASP A 289 -1.25 -12.69 12.44
N TYR A 290 -0.83 -13.44 11.41
CA TYR A 290 -1.42 -14.72 10.99
C TYR A 290 -0.48 -15.90 11.23
N PRO A 291 -1.01 -17.13 11.45
CA PRO A 291 -0.18 -18.32 11.58
C PRO A 291 0.72 -18.54 10.36
N GLN A 292 2.00 -18.85 10.58
CA GLN A 292 3.00 -18.99 9.50
C GLN A 292 2.59 -19.98 8.41
N ALA A 293 1.94 -21.10 8.77
CA ALA A 293 1.45 -22.08 7.81
C ALA A 293 0.39 -21.49 6.86
N GLN A 294 -0.52 -20.65 7.39
CA GLN A 294 -1.50 -19.94 6.57
C GLN A 294 -0.84 -18.90 5.68
N VAL A 295 0.15 -18.15 6.20
CA VAL A 295 0.92 -17.17 5.43
C VAL A 295 1.65 -17.84 4.26
N ARG A 296 2.33 -18.97 4.48
CA ARG A 296 3.03 -19.73 3.43
C ARG A 296 2.07 -20.20 2.34
N SER A 297 0.99 -20.88 2.73
CA SER A 297 -0.03 -21.37 1.81
C SER A 297 -0.66 -20.22 1.01
N ALA A 298 -0.94 -19.09 1.68
CA ALA A 298 -1.50 -17.90 1.05
C ALA A 298 -0.55 -17.31 -0.01
N LEU A 299 0.75 -17.23 0.28
CA LEU A 299 1.74 -16.73 -0.67
C LEU A 299 1.93 -17.66 -1.88
N GLU A 300 1.92 -18.98 -1.67
CA GLU A 300 1.96 -19.95 -2.77
C GLU A 300 0.75 -19.83 -3.68
N ARG A 301 -0.44 -19.67 -3.09
CA ARG A 301 -1.67 -19.40 -3.84
C ARG A 301 -1.61 -18.09 -4.62
N ILE A 302 -1.13 -17.01 -4.01
CA ILE A 302 -0.95 -15.73 -4.73
C ILE A 302 0.01 -15.91 -5.92
N ARG A 303 1.15 -16.59 -5.74
CA ARG A 303 2.14 -16.85 -6.81
C ARG A 303 1.58 -17.68 -7.96
N THR A 304 0.69 -18.63 -7.68
CA THR A 304 0.12 -19.53 -8.68
C THR A 304 -1.12 -18.95 -9.37
N GLU A 305 -1.99 -18.27 -8.63
CA GLU A 305 -3.27 -17.79 -9.12
C GLU A 305 -3.19 -16.40 -9.74
N ALA A 306 -2.48 -15.44 -9.13
CA ALA A 306 -2.48 -14.05 -9.59
C ALA A 306 -2.10 -13.88 -11.07
N PRO A 307 -1.05 -14.57 -11.60
CA PRO A 307 -0.71 -14.52 -13.02
C PRO A 307 -1.80 -15.01 -13.97
N ARG A 308 -2.74 -15.83 -13.49
CA ARG A 308 -3.78 -16.49 -14.28
C ARG A 308 -5.12 -15.76 -14.23
N ARG A 309 -5.33 -14.88 -13.24
CA ARG A 309 -6.57 -14.11 -13.07
C ARG A 309 -6.67 -13.05 -14.17
N LYS A 310 -7.69 -13.18 -15.04
CA LYS A 310 -7.92 -12.28 -16.17
C LYS A 310 -8.47 -10.94 -15.68
N LEU A 311 -7.88 -9.86 -16.19
CA LEU A 311 -8.36 -8.50 -15.97
C LEU A 311 -9.77 -8.33 -16.54
N GLN A 312 -10.66 -7.73 -15.76
CA GLN A 312 -11.94 -7.23 -16.24
C GLN A 312 -11.73 -5.82 -16.81
N LEU A 313 -11.91 -5.67 -18.12
CA LEU A 313 -11.79 -4.38 -18.78
C LEU A 313 -12.98 -3.46 -18.44
N VAL A 314 -12.68 -2.18 -18.28
CA VAL A 314 -13.65 -1.11 -18.07
C VAL A 314 -13.88 -0.41 -19.40
N SER A 315 -15.12 -0.40 -19.88
CA SER A 315 -15.48 0.30 -21.11
C SER A 315 -15.35 1.82 -20.93
N GLN A 316 -15.14 2.58 -22.01
CA GLN A 316 -15.07 4.05 -21.92
C GLN A 316 -16.36 4.69 -21.34
N PRO A 317 -17.58 4.24 -21.70
CA PRO A 317 -18.80 4.67 -21.03
C PRO A 317 -18.81 4.36 -19.54
N ASP A 318 -18.41 3.13 -19.15
CA ASP A 318 -18.39 2.74 -17.74
C ASP A 318 -17.33 3.50 -16.94
N ASP A 319 -16.17 3.82 -17.52
CA ASP A 319 -15.16 4.66 -16.86
C ASP A 319 -15.74 6.00 -16.43
N ARG A 320 -16.49 6.67 -17.31
CA ARG A 320 -17.17 7.92 -16.97
C ARG A 320 -18.19 7.74 -15.85
N ARG A 321 -18.95 6.64 -15.87
CA ARG A 321 -19.93 6.32 -14.83
C ARG A 321 -19.25 5.96 -13.50
N LEU A 322 -18.11 5.28 -13.52
CA LEU A 322 -17.31 4.97 -12.33
C LEU A 322 -16.78 6.23 -11.66
N ARG A 323 -16.33 7.23 -12.43
CA ARG A 323 -15.93 8.54 -11.90
C ARG A 323 -17.09 9.27 -11.24
N ALA A 324 -18.26 9.28 -11.88
CA ALA A 324 -19.46 9.88 -11.31
C ALA A 324 -19.86 9.17 -10.00
N LEU A 325 -19.85 7.83 -10.00
CA LEU A 325 -20.14 7.02 -8.81
C LEU A 325 -19.13 7.30 -7.68
N ALA A 326 -17.84 7.35 -7.99
CA ALA A 326 -16.81 7.72 -7.02
C ALA A 326 -17.05 9.13 -6.42
N GLY A 327 -17.46 10.08 -7.26
CA GLY A 327 -17.84 11.43 -6.82
C GLY A 327 -19.01 11.45 -5.83
N LEU A 328 -20.02 10.58 -6.01
CA LEU A 328 -21.15 10.46 -5.09
C LEU A 328 -20.72 10.00 -3.70
N PHE A 329 -19.88 8.96 -3.60
CA PHE A 329 -19.37 8.50 -2.31
C PHE A 329 -18.44 9.53 -1.67
N PHE A 330 -17.58 10.17 -2.48
CA PHE A 330 -16.66 11.20 -1.99
C PHE A 330 -17.39 12.41 -1.39
N HIS A 331 -18.54 12.80 -1.97
CA HIS A 331 -19.37 13.88 -1.47
C HIS A 331 -19.77 13.70 0.00
N PHE A 332 -20.07 12.47 0.42
CA PHE A 332 -20.38 12.14 1.81
C PHE A 332 -19.11 11.92 2.66
N TRP A 333 -18.06 11.34 2.07
CA TRP A 333 -16.80 11.03 2.76
C TRP A 333 -16.12 12.27 3.32
N LYS A 334 -15.84 13.26 2.45
CA LYS A 334 -15.03 14.44 2.79
C LYS A 334 -15.55 15.19 4.03
N PRO A 335 -16.80 15.67 4.08
CA PRO A 335 -17.29 16.41 5.25
C PRO A 335 -17.36 15.55 6.51
N THR A 336 -17.65 14.24 6.36
CA THR A 336 -17.70 13.32 7.50
C THR A 336 -16.32 13.16 8.13
N VAL A 337 -15.28 12.93 7.32
CA VAL A 337 -13.90 12.77 7.80
C VAL A 337 -13.32 14.07 8.35
N GLU A 338 -13.59 15.22 7.72
CA GLU A 338 -13.18 16.53 8.25
C GLU A 338 -13.73 16.76 9.66
N ALA A 339 -14.99 16.40 9.92
CA ALA A 339 -15.61 16.53 11.24
C ALA A 339 -15.09 15.53 12.28
N LEU A 340 -14.60 14.35 11.86
CA LEU A 340 -14.01 13.35 12.75
C LEU A 340 -12.53 13.61 13.07
N ALA A 341 -11.84 14.44 12.30
CA ALA A 341 -10.39 14.61 12.38
C ALA A 341 -9.86 14.88 13.81
N PRO A 342 -10.48 15.71 14.66
CA PRO A 342 -10.00 15.90 16.02
C PRO A 342 -10.01 14.62 16.86
N LEU A 343 -11.07 13.81 16.75
CA LEU A 343 -11.15 12.53 17.47
C LEU A 343 -10.16 11.53 16.89
N ILE A 344 -10.05 11.43 15.57
CA ILE A 344 -9.12 10.52 14.90
C ILE A 344 -7.69 10.80 15.34
N ASN A 345 -7.26 12.07 15.31
CA ASN A 345 -5.91 12.46 15.77
C ASN A 345 -5.69 12.14 17.25
N ARG A 346 -6.70 12.34 18.10
CA ARG A 346 -6.62 12.02 19.53
C ARG A 346 -6.46 10.52 19.78
N VAL A 347 -7.14 9.67 19.02
CA VAL A 347 -6.98 8.21 19.17
C VAL A 347 -5.67 7.74 18.55
N ALA A 348 -5.29 8.33 17.40
CA ALA A 348 -4.07 7.99 16.68
C ALA A 348 -2.79 8.29 17.47
N SER A 349 -2.81 9.21 18.43
CA SER A 349 -1.64 9.45 19.31
C SER A 349 -1.33 8.24 20.19
N GLY A 350 -2.35 7.46 20.59
CA GLY A 350 -2.16 6.22 21.35
C GLY A 350 -1.79 5.00 20.50
N VAL A 351 -1.61 5.16 19.18
CA VAL A 351 -1.23 4.06 18.29
C VAL A 351 0.29 3.88 18.34
N PRO A 352 0.81 2.73 18.81
CA PRO A 352 2.23 2.56 18.99
C PRO A 352 2.96 2.46 17.65
N PRO A 353 4.23 2.91 17.57
CA PRO A 353 5.05 2.67 16.40
C PRO A 353 5.39 1.18 16.26
N ARG A 354 5.58 0.74 15.02
CA ARG A 354 6.05 -0.62 14.67
C ARG A 354 7.33 -0.63 13.83
N ARG A 355 7.78 0.56 13.41
CA ARG A 355 8.99 0.81 12.65
C ARG A 355 9.54 2.15 13.06
N GLU A 356 10.85 2.31 12.91
CA GLU A 356 11.45 3.64 12.85
C GLU A 356 10.83 4.42 11.69
N ARG A 357 10.37 5.64 12.00
CA ARG A 357 9.76 6.53 11.02
C ARG A 357 10.29 7.92 11.26
N LEU A 358 10.65 8.60 10.17
CA LEU A 358 10.89 10.02 10.21
C LEU A 358 9.56 10.73 10.45
N GLN A 359 9.44 11.41 11.58
CA GLN A 359 8.33 12.32 11.80
C GLN A 359 8.42 13.43 10.73
N HIS A 360 7.37 13.62 9.93
CA HIS A 360 7.28 14.77 9.02
C HIS A 360 6.96 16.05 9.82
N ILE A 361 7.83 16.41 10.78
CA ILE A 361 7.76 17.66 11.52
C ILE A 361 8.90 18.53 10.96
N GLY A 362 8.54 19.48 10.10
CA GLY A 362 9.47 20.46 9.52
C GLY A 362 9.43 20.51 7.99
N LEU A 363 9.10 21.70 7.44
CA LEU A 363 9.04 22.19 6.04
C LEU A 363 8.43 21.31 4.91
N PHE A 364 8.33 20.01 5.11
CA PHE A 364 7.99 18.95 4.16
C PHE A 364 6.88 18.05 4.72
N GLY A 365 6.06 18.60 5.61
CA GLY A 365 4.78 18.00 5.92
C GLY A 365 3.95 18.06 4.65
N TYR A 366 4.01 17.01 3.82
CA TYR A 366 2.92 16.75 2.90
C TYR A 366 1.68 16.65 3.78
N SER A 367 0.92 17.74 3.84
CA SER A 367 -0.42 17.76 4.39
C SER A 367 -1.24 16.85 3.48
N ARG A 368 -1.19 15.54 3.77
CA ARG A 368 -2.19 14.57 3.31
C ARG A 368 -3.47 14.91 4.08
N GLY A 369 -4.04 16.04 3.71
CA GLY A 369 -5.26 16.57 4.30
C GLY A 369 -6.42 16.14 3.44
N VAL A 370 -7.44 15.55 4.07
CA VAL A 370 -8.75 15.45 3.44
C VAL A 370 -9.38 16.82 3.58
N GLY A 371 -9.33 17.61 2.49
CA GLY A 371 -9.79 18.99 2.50
C GLY A 371 -8.99 19.89 3.46
N ARG A 372 -9.60 20.37 4.55
CA ARG A 372 -9.01 21.41 5.43
C ARG A 372 -8.28 20.87 6.67
N VAL A 373 -8.31 19.57 6.93
CA VAL A 373 -7.79 18.97 8.17
C VAL A 373 -6.48 18.21 7.96
N LYS A 374 -5.67 18.10 9.02
CA LYS A 374 -4.51 17.19 9.05
C LYS A 374 -4.93 15.88 9.70
N LEU A 375 -4.66 14.76 9.03
CA LEU A 375 -4.96 13.41 9.50
C LEU A 375 -3.68 12.62 9.75
N PRO A 376 -3.70 11.57 10.58
CA PRO A 376 -2.62 10.59 10.63
C PRO A 376 -2.51 9.87 9.28
N ARG A 377 -1.39 9.17 9.05
CA ARG A 377 -1.23 8.31 7.87
C ARG A 377 -2.28 7.18 7.87
N ALA A 378 -2.50 6.54 6.72
CA ALA A 378 -3.54 5.52 6.52
C ALA A 378 -3.59 4.42 7.60
N ILE A 379 -2.44 3.94 8.09
CA ILE A 379 -2.39 2.96 9.19
C ILE A 379 -2.94 3.56 10.49
N GLY A 380 -2.42 4.71 10.92
CA GLY A 380 -2.90 5.38 12.14
C GLY A 380 -4.37 5.82 12.06
N PHE A 381 -4.82 6.25 10.88
CA PHE A 381 -6.22 6.57 10.59
C PHE A 381 -7.13 5.35 10.77
N THR A 382 -6.76 4.23 10.15
CA THR A 382 -7.54 3.00 10.22
C THR A 382 -7.51 2.43 11.63
N ALA A 383 -6.33 2.42 12.28
CA ALA A 383 -6.16 2.00 13.66
C ALA A 383 -7.04 2.79 14.62
N ALA A 384 -7.06 4.12 14.51
CA ALA A 384 -7.88 5.00 15.34
C ALA A 384 -9.37 4.67 15.25
N LEU A 385 -9.87 4.52 14.03
CA LEU A 385 -11.29 4.29 13.77
C LEU A 385 -11.75 2.88 14.18
N TYR A 386 -10.96 1.85 13.89
CA TYR A 386 -11.20 0.50 14.41
C TYR A 386 -11.14 0.45 15.94
N SER A 387 -10.26 1.23 16.57
CA SER A 387 -10.08 1.24 18.04
C SER A 387 -11.26 1.85 18.79
N ILE A 388 -12.05 2.73 18.17
CA ILE A 388 -13.33 3.20 18.73
C ILE A 388 -14.52 2.36 18.27
N GLY A 389 -14.27 1.30 17.50
CA GLY A 389 -15.30 0.40 16.96
C GLY A 389 -16.13 1.01 15.83
N ILE A 390 -15.56 1.95 15.05
CA ILE A 390 -16.19 2.52 13.86
C ILE A 390 -15.27 2.28 12.66
N PRO A 391 -15.22 1.05 12.11
CA PRO A 391 -14.42 0.76 10.93
C PRO A 391 -14.64 1.79 9.80
N PRO A 392 -13.59 2.38 9.22
CA PRO A 392 -13.69 3.42 8.19
C PRO A 392 -14.43 2.99 6.92
N GLU A 393 -14.52 1.68 6.67
CA GLU A 393 -15.30 1.10 5.59
C GLU A 393 -16.80 1.46 5.69
N LEU A 394 -17.30 1.68 6.89
CA LEU A 394 -18.71 2.00 7.13
C LEU A 394 -19.03 3.49 6.93
N ILE A 395 -18.01 4.36 6.97
CA ILE A 395 -18.19 5.81 6.88
C ILE A 395 -18.52 6.19 5.45
N ALA A 396 -19.60 6.97 5.26
CA ALA A 396 -20.15 7.43 3.97
C ALA A 396 -20.65 6.35 3.01
N THR A 397 -20.33 5.06 3.25
CA THR A 397 -20.68 3.97 2.35
C THR A 397 -22.19 3.76 2.26
N GLY A 398 -22.95 3.80 3.35
CA GLY A 398 -24.40 3.57 3.28
C GLY A 398 -25.20 4.69 2.60
N ARG A 399 -24.90 5.96 2.90
CA ARG A 399 -25.48 7.09 2.14
C ARG A 399 -25.06 7.02 0.67
N GLY A 400 -23.81 6.67 0.38
CA GLY A 400 -23.33 6.44 -0.98
C GLY A 400 -24.10 5.33 -1.69
N LEU A 401 -24.37 4.20 -1.02
CA LEU A 401 -25.13 3.08 -1.54
C LEU A 401 -26.59 3.43 -1.84
N ARG A 402 -27.27 4.15 -0.94
CA ARG A 402 -28.63 4.65 -1.21
C ARG A 402 -28.66 5.57 -2.42
N SER A 403 -27.71 6.51 -2.51
CA SER A 403 -27.63 7.42 -3.66
C SER A 403 -27.31 6.68 -4.97
N ALA A 404 -26.45 5.66 -4.93
CA ALA A 404 -26.17 4.80 -6.08
C ALA A 404 -27.41 4.00 -6.52
N ARG A 405 -28.22 3.52 -5.56
CA ARG A 405 -29.50 2.84 -5.84
C ARG A 405 -30.51 3.79 -6.49
N GLU A 406 -30.69 4.99 -5.95
CA GLU A 406 -31.58 6.01 -6.51
C GLU A 406 -31.19 6.41 -7.94
N ARG A 407 -29.89 6.39 -8.27
CA ARG A 407 -29.36 6.73 -9.60
C ARG A 407 -29.20 5.53 -10.54
N GLY A 408 -29.67 4.34 -10.15
CA GLY A 408 -29.56 3.13 -10.99
C GLY A 408 -28.11 2.69 -11.27
N MET A 409 -27.17 2.97 -10.36
CA MET A 409 -25.74 2.65 -10.51
C MET A 409 -25.30 1.41 -9.75
N MET A 410 -26.23 0.67 -9.13
CA MET A 410 -25.91 -0.50 -8.31
C MET A 410 -25.32 -1.66 -9.10
N ASP A 411 -25.78 -1.91 -10.33
CA ASP A 411 -25.24 -3.00 -11.15
C ASP A 411 -23.80 -2.71 -11.59
N LEU A 412 -23.53 -1.44 -11.93
CA LEU A 412 -22.16 -0.98 -12.19
C LEU A 412 -21.26 -1.16 -10.97
N LEU A 413 -21.76 -0.81 -9.77
CA LEU A 413 -21.02 -0.98 -8.53
C LEU A 413 -20.72 -2.46 -8.26
N ARG A 414 -21.71 -3.34 -8.37
CA ARG A 414 -21.53 -4.79 -8.17
C ARG A 414 -20.58 -5.39 -9.18
N GLN A 415 -20.64 -4.94 -10.44
CA GLN A 415 -19.78 -5.42 -11.51
C GLN A 415 -18.30 -5.10 -11.25
N TYR A 416 -17.99 -3.89 -10.78
CA TYR A 416 -16.61 -3.43 -10.60
C TYR A 416 -16.11 -3.46 -9.14
N TYR A 417 -16.99 -3.71 -8.18
CA TYR A 417 -16.64 -3.99 -6.80
C TYR A 417 -17.40 -5.22 -6.25
N PRO A 418 -17.19 -6.41 -6.85
CA PRO A 418 -17.84 -7.65 -6.39
C PRO A 418 -17.50 -8.00 -4.94
N ALA A 419 -16.35 -7.56 -4.42
CA ALA A 419 -15.95 -7.82 -3.03
C ALA A 419 -16.65 -6.90 -1.99
N LEU A 420 -17.46 -5.93 -2.40
CA LEU A 420 -17.99 -4.89 -1.51
C LEU A 420 -18.71 -5.46 -0.29
N GLU A 421 -19.66 -6.37 -0.51
CA GLU A 421 -20.43 -6.98 0.57
C GLU A 421 -19.52 -7.73 1.54
N ALA A 422 -18.63 -8.57 1.00
CA ALA A 422 -17.73 -9.38 1.81
C ALA A 422 -16.69 -8.52 2.57
N ASP A 423 -16.24 -7.40 2.01
CA ASP A 423 -15.37 -6.42 2.68
C ASP A 423 -16.11 -5.70 3.82
N LEU A 424 -17.37 -5.29 3.60
CA LEU A 424 -18.21 -4.67 4.62
C LEU A 424 -18.62 -5.64 5.72
N THR A 425 -18.92 -6.89 5.40
CA THR A 425 -19.18 -7.95 6.37
C THR A 425 -17.92 -8.26 7.18
N HIS A 426 -16.74 -8.24 6.56
CA HIS A 426 -15.49 -8.42 7.30
C HIS A 426 -15.24 -7.27 8.28
N ALA A 427 -15.32 -6.02 7.81
CA ALA A 427 -15.15 -4.84 8.67
C ALA A 427 -16.22 -4.78 9.77
N GLY A 428 -17.47 -5.11 9.43
CA GLY A 428 -18.63 -5.12 10.32
C GLY A 428 -18.49 -6.02 11.55
N LYS A 429 -17.65 -7.06 11.49
CA LYS A 429 -17.33 -7.90 12.67
C LYS A 429 -16.72 -7.10 13.81
N PHE A 430 -16.06 -5.99 13.50
CA PHE A 430 -15.36 -5.12 14.46
C PHE A 430 -16.12 -3.83 14.75
N PHE A 431 -17.34 -3.69 14.24
CA PHE A 431 -18.22 -2.57 14.51
C PHE A 431 -18.83 -2.65 15.92
N ASN A 432 -18.71 -1.56 16.68
CA ASN A 432 -19.31 -1.39 18.00
C ASN A 432 -20.51 -0.43 17.89
N ARG A 433 -21.70 -1.01 17.82
CA ARG A 433 -22.96 -0.25 17.66
C ARG A 433 -23.27 0.62 18.89
N GLU A 434 -22.90 0.17 20.09
CA GLU A 434 -23.15 0.96 21.31
C GLU A 434 -22.28 2.21 21.36
N ASN A 435 -21.00 2.10 21.00
CA ASN A 435 -20.11 3.26 20.88
C ASN A 435 -20.65 4.28 19.88
N LEU A 436 -21.09 3.82 18.70
CA LEU A 436 -21.67 4.71 17.70
C LEU A 436 -22.92 5.42 18.25
N ARG A 437 -23.83 4.69 18.91
CA ARG A 437 -25.04 5.27 19.52
C ARG A 437 -24.71 6.32 20.58
N MET A 438 -23.70 6.07 21.43
CA MET A 438 -23.26 7.06 22.42
C MET A 438 -22.73 8.33 21.74
N LEU A 439 -21.89 8.18 20.73
CA LEU A 439 -21.30 9.30 19.99
C LEU A 439 -22.34 10.06 19.13
N ALA A 440 -23.36 9.36 18.62
CA ALA A 440 -24.48 9.92 17.85
C ALA A 440 -25.37 10.85 18.68
N LYS A 441 -25.44 10.65 20.00
CA LYS A 441 -26.11 11.59 20.92
C LYS A 441 -25.35 12.91 21.04
N GLU A 442 -24.03 12.89 20.88
CA GLU A 442 -23.16 14.06 21.11
C GLU A 442 -22.95 14.90 19.85
N LYS A 443 -22.73 14.28 18.69
CA LYS A 443 -22.41 15.01 17.45
C LYS A 443 -23.17 14.47 16.24
N ARG A 444 -23.59 15.40 15.38
CA ARG A 444 -24.31 15.10 14.12
C ARG A 444 -23.56 14.12 13.22
N VAL A 445 -22.23 14.25 13.11
CA VAL A 445 -21.41 13.39 12.25
C VAL A 445 -21.57 11.89 12.56
N PHE A 446 -21.84 11.52 13.81
CA PHE A 446 -22.07 10.12 14.18
C PHE A 446 -23.49 9.64 13.88
N ARG A 447 -24.48 10.53 13.86
CA ARG A 447 -25.82 10.21 13.33
C ARG A 447 -25.77 9.94 11.83
N ASP A 448 -24.92 10.69 11.13
CA ASP A 448 -24.65 10.46 9.72
C ASP A 448 -23.99 9.09 9.47
N ILE A 449 -23.07 8.66 10.34
CA ILE A 449 -22.49 7.30 10.29
C ILE A 449 -23.52 6.23 10.67
N GLU A 450 -24.42 6.49 11.63
CA GLU A 450 -25.53 5.58 11.94
C GLU A 450 -26.48 5.43 10.75
N ASN A 451 -26.72 6.51 10.00
CA ASN A 451 -27.41 6.45 8.71
C ASN A 451 -26.63 5.60 7.70
N ASP A 452 -25.30 5.70 7.67
CA ASP A 452 -24.47 4.86 6.80
C ASP A 452 -24.59 3.37 7.16
N VAL A 453 -24.51 3.01 8.44
CA VAL A 453 -24.69 1.63 8.90
C VAL A 453 -26.06 1.10 8.47
N ARG A 454 -27.15 1.83 8.74
CA ARG A 454 -28.50 1.43 8.31
C ARG A 454 -28.59 1.29 6.79
N GLY A 455 -27.99 2.20 6.04
CA GLY A 455 -28.01 2.16 4.58
C GLY A 455 -27.28 0.96 4.00
N ILE A 456 -26.19 0.53 4.64
CA ILE A 456 -25.49 -0.70 4.26
C ILE A 456 -26.39 -1.91 4.51
N GLU A 457 -26.96 -2.02 5.71
CA GLU A 457 -27.82 -3.15 6.10
C GLU A 457 -29.07 -3.24 5.20
N GLU A 458 -29.73 -2.11 4.94
CA GLU A 458 -30.92 -2.01 4.07
C GLU A 458 -30.63 -2.32 2.60
N VAL A 459 -29.52 -1.82 2.05
CA VAL A 459 -29.22 -1.94 0.60
C VAL A 459 -28.64 -3.31 0.28
N LEU A 460 -27.83 -3.88 1.16
CA LEU A 460 -27.15 -5.16 0.93
C LEU A 460 -27.85 -6.35 1.61
N GLY A 461 -28.80 -6.12 2.51
CA GLY A 461 -29.48 -7.21 3.22
C GLY A 461 -28.57 -7.96 4.21
N ILE A 462 -27.56 -7.27 4.77
CA ILE A 462 -26.62 -7.84 5.75
C ILE A 462 -26.84 -7.25 7.13
N THR A 463 -26.38 -7.95 8.17
CA THR A 463 -26.35 -7.42 9.55
C THR A 463 -24.91 -7.15 9.97
N LEU A 464 -24.63 -5.92 10.38
CA LEU A 464 -23.31 -5.50 10.83
C LEU A 464 -23.16 -5.67 12.34
N GLY A 465 -22.16 -6.43 12.76
CA GLY A 465 -21.79 -6.56 14.16
C GLY A 465 -20.93 -7.79 14.45
N PRO A 466 -20.54 -7.97 15.72
CA PRO A 466 -19.76 -9.11 16.17
C PRO A 466 -20.43 -10.46 15.87
N ALA A 467 -19.72 -11.34 15.15
CA ALA A 467 -20.25 -12.66 14.78
C ALA A 467 -19.69 -13.85 15.60
N LYS A 468 -18.64 -13.63 16.41
CA LYS A 468 -17.90 -14.68 17.14
C LYS A 468 -17.41 -14.12 18.48
N SER A 469 -17.05 -15.00 19.42
CA SER A 469 -16.61 -14.60 20.76
C SER A 469 -15.45 -13.59 20.75
N HIS A 470 -14.44 -13.78 19.90
CA HIS A 470 -13.33 -12.81 19.81
C HIS A 470 -13.78 -11.45 19.24
N HIS A 471 -14.78 -11.41 18.35
CA HIS A 471 -15.37 -10.14 17.91
C HIS A 471 -16.09 -9.42 19.06
N LEU A 472 -16.77 -10.16 19.94
CA LEU A 472 -17.39 -9.60 21.15
C LEU A 472 -16.34 -9.05 22.13
N ILE A 473 -15.21 -9.76 22.28
CA ILE A 473 -14.06 -9.27 23.06
C ILE A 473 -13.53 -7.95 22.46
N HIS A 474 -13.30 -7.90 21.14
CA HIS A 474 -12.92 -6.66 20.47
C HIS A 474 -13.93 -5.53 20.73
N ARG A 475 -15.23 -5.81 20.60
CA ARG A 475 -16.29 -4.84 20.91
C ARG A 475 -16.18 -4.32 22.35
N ASN A 476 -15.94 -5.19 23.33
CA ASN A 476 -15.76 -4.76 24.73
C ASN A 476 -14.52 -3.86 24.91
N ILE A 477 -13.39 -4.23 24.30
CA ILE A 477 -12.15 -3.43 24.35
C ILE A 477 -12.38 -2.05 23.73
N THR A 478 -13.05 -1.97 22.57
CA THR A 478 -13.36 -0.66 21.94
C THR A 478 -14.28 0.21 22.81
N SER A 479 -15.18 -0.38 23.60
CA SER A 479 -15.95 0.37 24.61
C SER A 479 -15.04 0.93 25.70
N THR A 480 -14.09 0.13 26.21
CA THR A 480 -13.09 0.58 27.19
C THR A 480 -12.24 1.73 26.64
N ILE A 481 -11.74 1.61 25.41
CA ILE A 481 -10.96 2.65 24.71
C ILE A 481 -11.74 3.96 24.67
N LEU A 482 -13.02 3.92 24.27
CA LEU A 482 -13.84 5.12 24.20
C LEU A 482 -14.03 5.78 25.58
N GLN A 483 -14.24 4.99 26.64
CA GLN A 483 -14.37 5.52 28.00
C GLN A 483 -13.05 6.12 28.51
N ARG A 484 -11.89 5.50 28.23
CA ARG A 484 -10.58 6.07 28.59
C ARG A 484 -10.31 7.41 27.91
N ILE A 485 -10.66 7.51 26.63
CA ILE A 485 -10.56 8.78 25.89
C ILE A 485 -11.45 9.83 26.55
N ARG A 486 -12.67 9.49 26.97
CA ARG A 486 -13.57 10.43 27.64
C ARG A 486 -13.06 10.88 29.01
N SER A 487 -12.52 9.97 29.80
CA SER A 487 -12.03 10.26 31.15
C SER A 487 -10.63 10.90 31.16
N GLY A 488 -9.94 10.97 30.02
CA GLY A 488 -8.55 11.44 29.95
C GLY A 488 -7.55 10.53 30.68
N MET A 489 -7.87 9.23 30.80
CA MET A 489 -6.99 8.25 31.45
C MET A 489 -5.70 8.03 30.64
N GLY A 490 -4.61 7.67 31.34
CA GLY A 490 -3.23 7.69 30.84
C GLY A 490 -2.97 6.96 29.51
N GLU A 491 -2.03 7.51 28.74
CA GLU A 491 -1.68 7.11 27.36
C GLU A 491 -1.22 5.65 27.24
N GLU A 492 -0.51 5.13 28.24
CA GLU A 492 -0.03 3.74 28.27
C GLU A 492 -1.18 2.72 28.24
N MET A 493 -2.23 2.97 29.04
CA MET A 493 -3.39 2.08 29.09
C MET A 493 -4.21 2.14 27.80
N LEU A 494 -4.32 3.33 27.20
CA LEU A 494 -4.93 3.50 25.88
C LEU A 494 -4.16 2.72 24.82
N GLN A 495 -2.83 2.83 24.80
CA GLN A 495 -1.96 2.11 23.87
C GLN A 495 -2.12 0.59 24.02
N ARG A 496 -2.14 0.08 25.26
CA ARG A 496 -2.36 -1.35 25.54
C ARG A 496 -3.67 -1.85 24.95
N ASP A 497 -4.78 -1.16 25.22
CA ASP A 497 -6.11 -1.58 24.74
C ASP A 497 -6.19 -1.51 23.20
N ILE A 498 -5.58 -0.50 22.57
CA ILE A 498 -5.47 -0.38 21.11
C ILE A 498 -4.75 -1.60 20.52
N VAL A 499 -3.64 -2.03 21.13
CA VAL A 499 -2.87 -3.20 20.68
C VAL A 499 -3.67 -4.49 20.87
N GLU A 500 -4.36 -4.66 22.00
CA GLU A 500 -5.17 -5.85 22.26
C GLU A 500 -6.30 -5.97 21.22
N ALA A 501 -7.00 -4.87 20.93
CA ALA A 501 -7.97 -4.82 19.85
C ALA A 501 -7.33 -5.11 18.48
N ALA A 502 -6.13 -4.59 18.21
CA ALA A 502 -5.39 -4.80 16.96
C ALA A 502 -5.03 -6.27 16.73
N VAL A 503 -4.62 -6.99 17.78
CA VAL A 503 -4.30 -8.42 17.70
C VAL A 503 -5.52 -9.25 17.30
N ILE A 504 -6.70 -8.88 17.82
CA ILE A 504 -7.95 -9.57 17.48
C ILE A 504 -8.34 -9.34 16.02
N ARG A 505 -8.23 -8.10 15.52
CA ARG A 505 -8.51 -7.77 14.10
C ARG A 505 -7.35 -8.03 13.15
N LYS A 506 -6.25 -8.61 13.64
CA LYS A 506 -5.10 -9.09 12.84
C LYS A 506 -4.38 -7.99 12.05
N SER A 507 -4.41 -6.76 12.55
CA SER A 507 -3.67 -5.62 12.03
C SER A 507 -3.86 -4.42 12.94
N LEU A 508 -2.83 -3.59 13.07
CA LEU A 508 -2.96 -2.28 13.72
C LEU A 508 -3.92 -1.39 12.95
N GLY A 509 -3.78 -1.30 11.62
CA GLY A 509 -4.56 -0.45 10.74
C GLY A 509 -4.30 -0.66 9.26
#